data_AF-A0A0P6RE00-F1
#
_entry.id   AF-A0A0P6RE00-F1
#
_cell.length_a   1.000
_cell.length_b   1.000
_cell.length_c   1.000
_cell.angle_alpha   90.00
_cell.angle_beta   90.00
_cell.angle_gamma   90.00
#
_symmetry.space_group_name_H-M   'P 1'
#
loop_
_entity.id
_entity.type
_entity.pdbx_description
1 polymer ?
#
loop_
_entity_poly.entity_id
_entity_poly.type
_entity_poly.pdbx_seq_one_letter_code
_entity_poly.pdbx_strand_id
1 'polypeptide(L)'
;MEPAQVLRLLSLFLPTVIPSWRFFKTVAPSPRIEYRLIAQGSAGAWREDRPRPAHLGMGRILRRMLWNPDWNEQLYLVSCSERLIEAPSQHSVDEINLRVAQALPVGAAAQALQFRLVFLSREGEEIVKLVEYESKPVPLAPLQGRRV
;
A
#
# COMPACT_ATOMS: atom_id res chain seq x y z
N MET A 1 25.43 -13.68 -32.12
CA MET A 1 24.00 -14.06 -32.05
C MET A 1 23.26 -13.11 -32.98
N GLU A 2 22.63 -13.64 -34.02
CA GLU A 2 21.91 -12.79 -34.98
C GLU A 2 20.75 -12.05 -34.28
N PRO A 3 20.53 -10.75 -34.55
CA PRO A 3 19.46 -9.98 -33.90
C PRO A 3 18.07 -10.61 -34.11
N ALA A 4 17.86 -11.28 -35.25
CA ALA A 4 16.65 -12.03 -35.56
C ALA A 4 16.41 -13.25 -34.64
N GLN A 5 17.48 -13.91 -34.16
CA GLN A 5 17.37 -15.06 -33.25
C GLN A 5 16.98 -14.62 -31.83
N VAL A 6 17.53 -13.48 -31.38
CA VAL A 6 17.19 -12.89 -30.07
C VAL A 6 15.72 -12.49 -30.02
N LEU A 7 15.21 -11.86 -31.09
CA LEU A 7 13.80 -11.44 -31.17
C LEU A 7 12.83 -12.64 -31.11
N ARG A 8 13.20 -13.75 -31.77
CA ARG A 8 12.40 -14.97 -31.81
C ARG A 8 12.37 -15.69 -30.46
N LEU A 9 13.49 -15.71 -29.75
CA LEU A 9 13.55 -16.21 -28.36
C LEU A 9 12.67 -15.38 -27.43
N LEU A 10 12.79 -14.05 -27.47
CA LEU A 10 11.94 -13.17 -26.66
C LEU A 10 10.45 -13.42 -26.94
N SER A 11 10.05 -13.58 -28.20
CA SER A 11 8.65 -13.86 -28.57
C SER A 11 8.12 -15.20 -28.03
N LEU A 12 8.97 -16.22 -27.90
CA LEU A 12 8.58 -17.54 -27.40
C LEU A 12 8.51 -17.58 -25.86
N PHE A 13 9.35 -16.80 -25.18
CA PHE A 13 9.40 -16.75 -23.72
C PHE A 13 8.51 -15.67 -23.09
N LEU A 14 8.17 -14.59 -23.80
CA LEU A 14 7.30 -13.54 -23.27
C LEU A 14 5.95 -14.06 -22.74
N PRO A 15 5.27 -15.01 -23.40
CA PRO A 15 3.99 -15.54 -22.91
C PRO A 15 4.14 -16.44 -21.67
N THR A 16 5.32 -17.03 -21.43
CA THR A 16 5.58 -17.91 -20.29
C THR A 16 6.05 -17.15 -19.05
N VAL A 17 6.66 -15.97 -19.24
CA VAL A 17 7.13 -15.10 -18.14
C VAL A 17 6.01 -14.23 -17.58
N ILE A 18 5.02 -13.86 -18.39
CA ILE A 18 3.88 -13.06 -17.91
C ILE A 18 2.82 -14.02 -17.36
N PRO A 19 2.61 -14.08 -16.03
CA PRO A 19 1.56 -14.92 -15.47
C PRO A 19 0.21 -14.52 -16.07
N SER A 20 -0.52 -15.50 -16.60
CA SER A 20 -1.80 -15.20 -17.22
C SER A 20 -2.75 -14.64 -16.15
N TRP A 21 -3.26 -13.42 -16.37
CA TRP A 21 -4.26 -12.80 -15.49
C TRP A 21 -5.56 -13.61 -15.35
N ARG A 22 -5.70 -14.68 -16.15
CA ARG A 22 -6.79 -15.64 -16.14
C ARG A 22 -6.87 -16.52 -14.89
N PHE A 23 -5.86 -16.48 -14.01
CA PHE A 23 -5.85 -17.21 -12.73
C PHE A 23 -6.68 -16.52 -11.63
N PHE A 24 -6.92 -15.22 -11.72
CA PHE A 24 -7.68 -14.49 -10.70
C PHE A 24 -9.18 -14.55 -11.02
N LYS A 25 -9.90 -15.45 -10.34
CA LYS A 25 -11.34 -15.65 -10.51
C LYS A 25 -12.18 -14.45 -10.06
N THR A 26 -11.70 -13.73 -9.04
CA THR A 26 -12.34 -12.51 -8.52
C THR A 26 -11.26 -11.57 -7.99
N VAL A 27 -11.29 -10.31 -8.39
CA VAL A 27 -10.45 -9.25 -7.80
C VAL A 27 -11.28 -8.60 -6.70
N ALA A 28 -11.02 -8.96 -5.44
CA ALA A 28 -11.67 -8.33 -4.30
C ALA A 28 -11.13 -6.90 -4.11
N PRO A 29 -11.92 -5.98 -3.52
CA PRO A 29 -11.43 -4.66 -3.16
C PRO A 29 -10.28 -4.80 -2.15
N SER A 30 -9.12 -4.24 -2.47
CA SER A 30 -7.94 -4.29 -1.60
C SER A 30 -8.03 -3.20 -0.51
N PRO A 31 -7.67 -3.50 0.75
CA PRO A 31 -7.68 -2.51 1.83
C PRO A 31 -6.71 -1.37 1.51
N ARG A 32 -7.20 -0.14 1.66
CA ARG A 32 -6.41 1.08 1.56
C ARG A 32 -6.24 1.68 2.94
N ILE A 33 -4.99 2.00 3.29
CA ILE A 33 -4.66 2.65 4.55
C ILE A 33 -4.77 4.16 4.33
N GLU A 34 -5.65 4.79 5.10
CA GLU A 34 -5.68 6.23 5.25
C GLU A 34 -5.24 6.59 6.65
N TYR A 35 -4.43 7.64 6.78
CA TYR A 35 -3.97 8.15 8.05
C TYR A 35 -4.41 9.60 8.24
N ARG A 36 -4.54 10.01 9.50
CA ARG A 36 -4.68 11.41 9.88
C ARG A 36 -3.69 11.73 10.98
N LEU A 37 -3.28 12.98 11.00
CA LEU A 37 -2.39 13.54 12.01
C LEU A 37 -3.18 14.42 12.96
N ILE A 38 -2.94 14.26 14.25
CA ILE A 38 -3.58 15.06 15.29
C ILE A 38 -2.52 15.95 15.93
N ALA A 39 -2.74 17.26 15.88
CA ALA A 39 -1.85 18.26 16.44
C ALA A 39 -2.64 19.19 17.36
N GLN A 40 -2.15 19.39 18.60
CA GLN A 40 -2.74 20.33 19.56
C GLN A 40 -4.26 20.15 19.78
N GLY A 41 -4.71 18.89 19.82
CA GLY A 41 -6.13 18.56 20.01
C GLY A 41 -7.02 18.70 18.75
N SER A 42 -6.47 19.15 17.62
CA SER A 42 -7.19 19.19 16.34
C SER A 42 -6.81 18.03 15.45
N ALA A 43 -7.80 17.31 14.92
CA ALA A 43 -7.61 16.23 13.97
C ALA A 43 -7.52 16.79 12.55
N GLY A 44 -6.40 16.53 11.86
CA GLY A 44 -6.23 16.86 10.46
C GLY A 44 -7.09 16.01 9.53
N ALA A 45 -7.02 16.32 8.24
CA ALA A 45 -7.71 15.55 7.20
C ALA A 45 -7.12 14.15 7.02
N TRP A 46 -7.97 13.21 6.60
CA TRP A 46 -7.56 11.87 6.19
C TRP A 46 -6.78 11.92 4.87
N ARG A 47 -5.63 11.25 4.82
CA ARG A 47 -4.72 11.18 3.68
C ARG A 47 -4.37 9.73 3.39
N GLU A 48 -4.27 9.37 2.11
CA GLU A 48 -3.81 8.03 1.70
C GLU A 48 -2.30 7.89 2.00
N ASP A 49 -1.88 6.77 2.60
CA ASP A 49 -0.48 6.49 2.96
C ASP A 49 0.45 6.60 1.74
N ARG A 50 0.03 6.01 0.61
CA ARG A 50 0.81 5.93 -0.62
C ARG A 50 -0.07 6.27 -1.81
N PRO A 51 -0.15 7.56 -2.20
CA PRO A 51 -0.94 7.95 -3.35
C PRO A 51 -0.40 7.28 -4.62
N ARG A 52 -1.31 6.76 -5.44
CA ARG A 52 -0.94 6.13 -6.71
C ARG A 52 -0.39 7.19 -7.66
N PRO A 53 0.79 6.98 -8.27
CA PRO A 53 1.30 7.92 -9.27
C PRO A 53 0.37 7.92 -10.50
N ALA A 54 -0.01 9.10 -10.98
CA ALA A 54 -0.89 9.25 -12.14
C ALA A 54 -0.27 8.73 -13.44
N HIS A 55 1.05 8.84 -13.59
CA HIS A 55 1.79 8.36 -14.74
C HIS A 55 3.08 7.63 -14.33
N LEU A 56 3.35 6.51 -14.99
CA LEU A 56 4.58 5.75 -14.86
C LEU A 56 5.22 5.63 -16.24
N GLY A 57 6.44 6.15 -16.39
CA GLY A 57 7.20 5.96 -17.62
C GLY A 57 7.60 4.49 -17.83
N MET A 58 7.67 4.04 -19.08
CA MET A 58 7.97 2.64 -19.44
C MET A 58 9.29 2.14 -18.83
N GLY A 59 10.34 2.96 -18.78
CA GLY A 59 11.61 2.58 -18.15
C GLY A 59 11.49 2.36 -16.63
N ARG A 60 10.63 3.11 -15.95
CA ARG A 60 10.35 2.92 -14.52
C ARG A 60 9.55 1.64 -14.28
N ILE A 61 8.66 1.28 -15.20
CA ILE A 61 7.91 0.01 -15.17
C ILE A 61 8.89 -1.17 -15.25
N LEU A 62 9.78 -1.18 -16.26
CA LEU A 62 10.78 -2.25 -16.45
C LEU A 62 11.71 -2.40 -15.23
N ARG A 63 12.21 -1.29 -14.67
CA ARG A 63 13.04 -1.33 -13.46
C ARG A 63 12.28 -1.91 -12.26
N ARG A 64 11.01 -1.54 -12.08
CA ARG A 64 10.15 -2.04 -11.00
C ARG A 64 9.81 -3.53 -11.14
N MET A 65 9.82 -4.08 -12.35
CA MET A 65 9.65 -5.53 -12.56
C MET A 65 10.86 -6.33 -12.06
N LEU A 66 12.06 -5.76 -12.12
CA LEU A 66 13.28 -6.39 -11.62
C LEU A 66 13.43 -6.24 -10.10
N TRP A 67 13.15 -5.05 -9.56
CA TRP A 67 13.28 -4.78 -8.13
C TRP A 67 12.44 -3.58 -7.69
N ASN A 68 11.58 -3.77 -6.69
CA ASN A 68 10.74 -2.70 -6.14
C ASN A 68 10.50 -2.89 -4.63
N PRO A 69 11.40 -2.39 -3.76
CA PRO A 69 11.31 -2.59 -2.31
C PRO A 69 10.06 -1.92 -1.72
N ASP A 70 9.65 -0.77 -2.27
CA ASP A 70 8.45 -0.05 -1.83
C ASP A 70 7.17 -0.87 -2.05
N TRP A 71 7.18 -1.75 -3.05
CA TRP A 71 6.04 -2.61 -3.36
C TRP A 71 5.97 -3.82 -2.43
N ASN A 72 7.11 -4.39 -2.04
CA ASN A 72 7.15 -5.44 -1.01
C ASN A 72 6.59 -4.92 0.32
N GLU A 73 6.99 -3.72 0.69
CA GLU A 73 6.50 -3.05 1.89
C GLU A 73 4.98 -2.79 1.81
N GLN A 74 4.49 -2.38 0.65
CA GLN A 74 3.06 -2.17 0.43
C GLN A 74 2.26 -3.48 0.52
N LEU A 75 2.77 -4.57 -0.08
CA LEU A 75 2.16 -5.89 -0.01
C LEU A 75 2.09 -6.38 1.45
N TYR A 76 3.17 -6.17 2.20
CA TYR A 76 3.20 -6.51 3.62
C TYR A 76 2.13 -5.76 4.43
N LEU A 77 1.97 -4.45 4.19
CA LEU A 77 0.93 -3.63 4.83
C LEU A 77 -0.49 -4.06 4.45
N VAL A 78 -0.71 -4.44 3.19
CA VAL A 78 -1.98 -5.02 2.73
C VAL A 78 -2.26 -6.32 3.47
N SER A 79 -1.29 -7.24 3.56
CA SER A 79 -1.46 -8.49 4.33
C SER A 79 -1.67 -8.25 5.82
N CYS A 80 -1.08 -7.21 6.43
CA CYS A 80 -1.40 -6.82 7.80
C CYS A 80 -2.84 -6.31 7.94
N SER A 81 -3.31 -5.55 6.94
CA SER A 81 -4.67 -5.02 6.91
C SER A 81 -5.72 -6.12 6.74
N GLU A 82 -5.47 -7.06 5.84
CA GLU A 82 -6.33 -8.24 5.62
C GLU A 82 -6.44 -9.08 6.91
N ARG A 83 -5.29 -9.39 7.54
CA ARG A 83 -5.26 -10.10 8.81
C ARG A 83 -5.99 -9.34 9.92
N LEU A 84 -5.85 -8.01 9.97
CA LEU A 84 -6.52 -7.18 10.98
C LEU A 84 -8.04 -7.25 10.87
N ILE A 85 -8.58 -7.40 9.66
CA ILE A 85 -10.02 -7.48 9.40
C ILE A 85 -10.55 -8.89 9.69
N GLU A 86 -9.82 -9.92 9.27
CA GLU A 86 -10.20 -11.31 9.52
C GLU A 86 -10.09 -11.67 11.02
N ALA A 87 -9.00 -11.26 11.67
CA ALA A 87 -8.72 -11.52 13.08
C ALA A 87 -7.99 -10.32 13.72
N PRO A 88 -8.72 -9.43 14.43
CA PRO A 88 -8.14 -8.24 15.04
C PRO A 88 -6.95 -8.59 15.94
N SER A 89 -5.75 -8.16 15.53
CA SER A 89 -4.49 -8.45 16.23
C SER A 89 -3.71 -7.17 16.51
N GLN A 90 -3.26 -7.02 17.76
CA GLN A 90 -2.49 -5.84 18.19
C GLN A 90 -1.18 -5.70 17.40
N HIS A 91 -0.54 -6.83 17.07
CA HIS A 91 0.66 -6.84 16.24
C HIS A 91 0.44 -6.17 14.88
N SER A 92 -0.64 -6.48 14.16
CA SER A 92 -0.91 -5.86 12.84
C SER A 92 -1.15 -4.35 12.96
N VAL A 93 -1.79 -3.91 14.05
CA VAL A 93 -1.99 -2.48 14.35
C VAL A 93 -0.64 -1.79 14.58
N ASP A 94 0.24 -2.40 15.37
CA ASP A 94 1.55 -1.84 15.71
C ASP A 94 2.46 -1.75 14.47
N GLU A 95 2.47 -2.78 13.62
CA GLU A 95 3.25 -2.81 12.38
C GLU A 95 2.77 -1.77 11.36
N ILE A 96 1.45 -1.56 11.23
CA ILE A 96 0.87 -0.51 10.38
C ILE A 96 1.25 0.87 10.93
N ASN A 97 1.06 1.10 12.23
CA ASN A 97 1.40 2.37 12.87
C ASN A 97 2.88 2.73 12.70
N LEU A 98 3.77 1.76 12.93
CA LEU A 98 5.21 1.95 12.83
C LEU A 98 5.62 2.36 11.41
N ARG A 99 5.16 1.64 10.39
CA ARG A 99 5.50 1.90 8.99
C ARG A 99 4.92 3.19 8.46
N VAL A 100 3.66 3.50 8.79
CA VAL A 100 3.04 4.78 8.44
C VAL A 100 3.79 5.93 9.12
N ALA A 101 4.16 5.78 10.40
CA ALA A 101 4.93 6.79 11.12
C ALA A 101 6.32 7.05 10.51
N GLN A 102 6.98 6.00 9.99
CA GLN A 102 8.29 6.11 9.34
C GLN A 102 8.23 6.74 7.94
N ALA A 103 7.11 6.57 7.22
CA ALA A 103 6.90 7.22 5.93
C ALA A 103 6.66 8.74 6.05
N LEU A 104 6.33 9.23 7.25
CA LEU A 104 6.12 10.65 7.51
C LEU A 104 7.45 11.39 7.69
N PRO A 105 7.54 12.66 7.24
CA PRO A 105 8.71 13.48 7.46
C PRO A 105 8.96 13.70 8.96
N VAL A 106 10.20 13.50 9.39
CA VAL A 106 10.65 13.79 10.76
C VAL A 106 10.46 15.28 11.04
N GLY A 107 9.77 15.60 12.15
CA GLY A 107 9.46 16.99 12.51
C GLY A 107 8.06 17.47 12.14
N ALA A 108 7.15 16.57 11.75
CA ALA A 108 5.73 16.91 11.69
C ALA A 108 5.25 17.41 13.08
N ALA A 109 4.58 18.56 13.14
CA ALA A 109 3.99 19.13 14.37
C ALA A 109 2.85 18.26 14.98
N ALA A 110 2.65 17.07 14.43
CA ALA A 110 1.66 16.10 14.84
C ALA A 110 2.11 15.38 16.12
N GLN A 111 1.22 15.32 17.10
CA GLN A 111 1.45 14.67 18.39
C GLN A 111 0.99 13.22 18.35
N ALA A 112 -0.07 12.93 17.60
CA ALA A 112 -0.61 11.59 17.44
C ALA A 112 -0.92 11.26 15.97
N LEU A 113 -0.84 9.97 15.66
CA LEU A 113 -1.19 9.35 14.41
C LEU A 113 -2.44 8.48 14.62
N GLN A 114 -3.33 8.47 13.65
CA GLN A 114 -4.42 7.51 13.60
C GLN A 114 -4.59 7.03 12.17
N PHE A 115 -4.90 5.75 11.99
CA PHE A 115 -5.19 5.19 10.68
C PHE A 115 -6.57 4.55 10.63
N ARG A 116 -7.06 4.38 9.41
CA ARG A 116 -8.27 3.62 9.11
C ARG A 116 -8.05 2.77 7.87
N LEU A 117 -8.74 1.65 7.81
CA LEU A 117 -8.78 0.77 6.65
C LEU A 117 -10.04 1.05 5.83
N VAL A 118 -9.83 1.30 4.55
CA VAL A 118 -10.85 1.72 3.61
C VAL A 118 -10.90 0.74 2.45
N PHE A 119 -12.09 0.25 2.13
CA PHE A 119 -12.37 -0.55 0.95
C PHE A 119 -13.07 0.32 -0.07
N LEU A 120 -12.48 0.38 -1.26
CA LEU A 120 -13.11 1.06 -2.40
C LEU A 120 -13.69 0.00 -3.33
N SER A 121 -15.00 -0.10 -3.34
CA SER A 121 -15.74 -0.93 -4.29
C SER A 121 -16.31 -0.06 -5.40
N ARG A 122 -16.47 -0.62 -6.60
CA ARG A 122 -17.18 0.03 -7.69
C ARG A 122 -18.54 -0.62 -7.82
N GLU A 123 -19.59 0.12 -7.48
CA GLU A 123 -20.98 -0.31 -7.61
C GLU A 123 -21.59 0.47 -8.78
N GLY A 124 -21.58 -0.15 -9.97
CA GLY A 124 -22.01 0.51 -11.21
C GLY A 124 -21.08 1.66 -11.62
N GLU A 125 -21.61 2.87 -11.65
CA GLU A 125 -20.86 4.09 -11.99
C GLU A 125 -20.26 4.79 -10.76
N GLU A 126 -20.63 4.38 -9.55
CA GLU A 126 -20.17 5.02 -8.32
C GLU A 126 -19.03 4.24 -7.65
N ILE A 127 -18.08 4.99 -7.09
CA ILE A 127 -17.02 4.44 -6.24
C ILE A 127 -17.49 4.57 -4.80
N VAL A 128 -17.88 3.45 -4.21
CA VAL A 128 -18.34 3.38 -2.82
C VAL A 128 -17.14 3.17 -1.90
N LYS A 129 -17.06 4.00 -0.87
CA LYS A 129 -15.99 3.99 0.13
C LYS A 129 -16.51 3.44 1.45
N LEU A 130 -16.07 2.24 1.81
CA LEU A 130 -16.42 1.57 3.06
C LEU A 130 -15.25 1.65 4.04
N VAL A 131 -15.52 2.05 5.28
CA VAL A 131 -14.52 2.06 6.36
C VAL A 131 -14.77 0.86 7.24
N GLU A 132 -13.89 -0.14 7.17
CA GLU A 132 -14.01 -1.40 7.93
C GLU A 132 -13.34 -1.33 9.31
N TYR A 133 -12.34 -0.46 9.46
CA TYR A 133 -11.59 -0.34 10.72
C TYR A 133 -11.08 1.08 10.92
N GLU A 134 -11.18 1.59 12.15
CA GLU A 134 -10.54 2.83 12.60
C GLU A 134 -9.72 2.55 13.87
N SER A 135 -8.43 2.86 13.83
CA SER A 135 -7.51 2.64 14.96
C SER A 135 -7.76 3.64 16.07
N LYS A 136 -7.30 3.35 17.30
CA LYS A 136 -7.16 4.40 18.32
C LYS A 136 -6.00 5.34 17.95
N PRO A 137 -6.06 6.64 18.31
CA PRO A 137 -4.92 7.54 18.16
C PRO A 137 -3.73 7.04 18.97
N VAL A 138 -2.55 7.01 18.36
CA VAL A 138 -1.29 6.61 19.00
C VAL A 138 -0.27 7.75 18.96
N PRO A 139 0.57 7.92 19.99
CA PRO A 139 1.58 8.98 20.00
C PRO A 139 2.61 8.76 18.89
N LEU A 140 2.93 9.81 18.13
CA LEU A 140 3.83 9.72 16.97
C LEU A 140 5.31 9.64 17.36
N ALA A 141 5.71 10.34 18.43
CA ALA A 141 7.10 10.42 18.90
C ALA A 141 7.77 9.05 19.17
N PRO A 142 7.16 8.10 19.92
CA PRO A 142 7.79 6.80 20.17
C PRO A 142 7.90 5.92 18.92
N LEU A 143 7.02 6.12 17.93
CA LEU A 143 7.05 5.36 16.68
C LEU A 143 8.18 5.83 15.76
N GLN A 144 8.45 7.13 15.70
CA GLN A 144 9.56 7.69 14.92
C GLN A 144 10.93 7.37 15.51
N GLY A 145 11.01 7.16 16.83
CA GLY A 145 12.25 6.75 17.50
C GLY A 145 12.62 5.27 17.33
N ARG A 146 11.69 4.44 16.86
CA ARG A 146 11.88 2.99 16.72
C ARG A 146 12.33 2.66 15.30
N ARG A 147 13.61 2.28 15.14
CA ARG A 147 14.14 1.76 13.87
C ARG A 147 13.67 0.30 13.69
N VAL A 148 13.23 -0.03 12.47
CA VAL A 148 12.88 -1.39 12.01
C VAL A 148 14.14 -2.09 11.54
#